data_AF-A0A0P1GF46-F1
#
_entry.id   AF-A0A0P1GF46-F1
#
_cell.length_a   1.000
_cell.length_b   1.000
_cell.length_c   1.000
_cell.angle_alpha   90.00
_cell.angle_beta   90.00
_cell.angle_gamma   90.00
#
_symmetry.space_group_name_H-M   'P 1'
#
loop_
_entity.id
_entity.type
_entity.pdbx_description
1 polymer ?
#
loop_
_entity_poly.entity_id
_entity_poly.type
_entity_poly.pdbx_seq_one_letter_code
_entity_poly.pdbx_strand_id
1 'polypeptide(L)'
;MYPIVRLLKDAFKAKRMAPLGPLDMHVSHHRCWPWDLDIWMELNNGRTFTLFDLGRTMLTVRVGLVPVLKNNNWAVAVAGSTIRYRRRIFAFEPFEMRSRAIGWDDKFFYIEQSIWKKNGECASHALLRTCFTSKKGIVPPTEVATAWGQADLQSPALPDWVQAWCDAEDKRPWPPMQDTPETLARAG
;
A
#
# COMPACT_ATOMS: atom_id res chain seq x y z
N MET A 1 14.18 -11.98 -0.54
CA MET A 1 14.69 -11.41 0.73
C MET A 1 14.13 -10.01 0.95
N TYR A 2 13.61 -9.73 2.14
CA TYR A 2 13.08 -8.40 2.48
C TYR A 2 14.21 -7.35 2.57
N PRO A 3 14.04 -6.09 2.10
CA PRO A 3 15.12 -5.10 2.03
C PRO A 3 15.40 -4.43 3.38
N ILE A 4 15.83 -5.21 4.37
CA ILE A 4 16.04 -4.76 5.77
C ILE A 4 16.96 -3.54 5.84
N VAL A 5 18.06 -3.52 5.08
CA VAL A 5 18.98 -2.37 5.05
C VAL A 5 18.28 -1.09 4.59
N ARG A 6 17.41 -1.17 3.57
CA ARG A 6 16.61 -0.01 3.14
C ARG A 6 15.58 0.38 4.18
N LEU A 7 14.91 -0.60 4.79
CA LEU A 7 13.96 -0.37 5.87
C LEU A 7 14.58 0.43 7.01
N LEU A 8 15.73 0.00 7.54
CA LEU A 8 16.40 0.69 8.64
C LEU A 8 16.85 2.11 8.22
N LYS A 9 17.45 2.25 7.04
CA LYS A 9 17.89 3.53 6.47
C LYS A 9 16.71 4.50 6.32
N ASP A 10 15.60 4.05 5.75
CA ASP A 10 14.43 4.89 5.50
C ASP A 10 13.66 5.18 6.79
N ALA A 11 13.58 4.25 7.74
CA ALA A 11 13.00 4.50 9.06
C ALA A 11 13.74 5.59 9.81
N PHE A 12 15.08 5.55 9.78
CA PHE A 12 15.91 6.59 10.38
C PHE A 12 15.72 7.96 9.71
N LYS A 13 15.64 7.99 8.37
CA LYS A 13 15.35 9.22 7.62
C LYS A 13 13.96 9.76 7.94
N ALA A 14 12.93 8.91 7.88
CA ALA A 14 11.54 9.28 8.10
C ALA A 14 11.33 9.90 9.50
N LYS A 15 11.97 9.35 10.54
CA LYS A 15 11.94 9.92 11.90
C LYS A 15 12.55 11.32 12.03
N ARG A 16 13.40 11.73 11.08
CA ARG A 16 14.05 13.05 11.05
C ARG A 16 13.37 14.05 10.12
N MET A 17 12.42 13.59 9.30
CA MET A 17 11.63 14.46 8.44
C MET A 17 10.52 15.11 9.25
N ALA A 18 9.99 16.24 8.76
CA ALA A 18 8.80 16.85 9.33
C ALA A 18 7.64 15.82 9.41
N PRO A 19 6.83 15.85 10.48
CA PRO A 19 5.63 15.03 10.56
C PRO A 19 4.68 15.34 9.40
N LEU A 20 3.83 14.38 9.08
CA LEU A 20 2.82 14.48 8.05
C LEU A 20 1.43 14.44 8.69
N GLY A 21 0.50 15.19 8.13
CA GLY A 21 -0.92 15.02 8.42
C GLY A 21 -1.44 13.67 7.90
N PRO A 22 -2.62 13.23 8.36
CA PRO A 22 -3.17 11.91 8.05
C PRO A 22 -3.33 11.58 6.56
N LEU A 23 -3.61 12.59 5.74
CA LEU A 23 -3.84 12.46 4.29
C LEU A 23 -2.68 13.03 3.45
N ASP A 24 -1.61 13.51 4.10
CA ASP A 24 -0.48 14.08 3.41
C ASP A 24 0.35 13.00 2.69
N MET A 25 1.05 13.44 1.65
CA MET A 25 1.86 12.56 0.82
C MET A 25 3.27 12.35 1.38
N HIS A 26 3.61 11.09 1.61
CA HIS A 26 5.00 10.69 1.80
C HIS A 26 5.70 10.52 0.45
N VAL A 27 6.83 11.20 0.28
CA VAL A 27 7.72 11.07 -0.89
C VAL A 27 9.06 10.51 -0.45
N SER A 28 9.54 9.49 -1.15
CA SER A 28 10.84 8.87 -0.91
C SER A 28 11.58 8.60 -2.22
N HIS A 29 12.90 8.61 -2.18
CA HIS A 29 13.75 8.46 -3.36
C HIS A 29 14.62 7.22 -3.23
N HIS A 30 14.61 6.41 -4.29
CA HIS A 30 15.26 5.11 -4.32
C HIS A 30 16.03 4.90 -5.61
N ARG A 31 16.80 3.83 -5.64
CA ARG A 31 17.48 3.32 -6.82
C ARG A 31 17.11 1.86 -6.97
N CYS A 32 16.87 1.40 -8.21
CA CYS A 32 16.67 -0.01 -8.49
C CYS A 32 18.02 -0.72 -8.42
N TRP A 33 18.22 -1.61 -7.46
CA TRP A 33 19.48 -2.33 -7.30
C TRP A 33 19.41 -3.71 -7.97
N PRO A 34 20.55 -4.37 -8.26
CA PRO A 34 20.55 -5.66 -8.96
C PRO A 34 19.64 -6.73 -8.35
N TRP A 35 19.55 -6.80 -7.03
CA TRP A 35 18.67 -7.75 -6.32
C TRP A 35 17.18 -7.34 -6.29
N ASP A 36 16.83 -6.22 -6.91
CA ASP A 36 15.43 -5.85 -7.16
C ASP A 36 14.93 -6.33 -8.54
N LEU A 37 15.85 -6.78 -9.40
CA LEU A 37 15.56 -7.14 -10.78
C LEU A 37 15.04 -8.57 -10.91
N ASP A 38 14.31 -8.82 -11.99
CA ASP A 38 14.03 -10.16 -12.47
C ASP A 38 15.01 -10.59 -13.58
N ILE A 39 14.74 -11.75 -14.19
CA ILE A 39 15.55 -12.33 -15.27
C ILE A 39 15.59 -11.46 -16.54
N TRP A 40 14.66 -10.51 -16.69
CA TRP A 40 14.58 -9.58 -17.82
C TRP A 40 15.31 -8.27 -17.55
N MET A 41 16.06 -8.18 -16.44
CA MET A 41 16.81 -7.00 -16.03
C MET A 41 15.91 -5.77 -15.76
N GLU A 42 14.66 -6.03 -15.39
CA GLU A 42 13.65 -5.04 -15.03
C GLU A 42 13.27 -5.19 -13.56
N LEU A 43 12.77 -4.12 -12.95
CA LEU A 43 12.24 -4.17 -11.58
C LEU A 43 11.18 -5.26 -11.49
N ASN A 44 11.42 -6.26 -10.65
CA ASN A 44 10.51 -7.37 -10.48
C ASN A 44 9.14 -6.88 -9.97
N ASN A 45 8.06 -7.40 -10.56
CA ASN A 45 6.71 -6.99 -10.21
C ASN A 45 6.37 -7.23 -8.73
N GLY A 46 6.74 -8.39 -8.17
CA GLY A 46 6.58 -8.67 -6.74
C GLY A 46 7.47 -7.77 -5.86
N ARG A 47 8.66 -7.42 -6.35
CA ARG A 47 9.55 -6.47 -5.69
C ARG A 47 8.94 -5.07 -5.61
N THR A 48 8.14 -4.67 -6.59
CA THR A 48 7.41 -3.40 -6.56
C THR A 48 6.53 -3.30 -5.31
N PHE A 49 5.78 -4.35 -4.96
CA PHE A 49 4.97 -4.36 -3.72
C PHE A 49 5.83 -4.33 -2.45
N THR A 50 7.00 -4.97 -2.47
CA THR A 50 7.94 -4.88 -1.33
C THR A 50 8.46 -3.45 -1.14
N LEU A 51 8.70 -2.72 -2.23
CA LEU A 51 9.09 -1.31 -2.18
C LEU A 51 7.92 -0.44 -1.72
N PHE A 52 6.70 -0.72 -2.18
CA PHE A 52 5.51 -0.05 -1.66
C PHE A 52 5.30 -0.31 -0.17
N ASP A 53 5.54 -1.51 0.33
CA ASP A 53 5.49 -1.79 1.77
C ASP A 53 6.45 -0.91 2.57
N LEU A 54 7.65 -0.68 2.04
CA LEU A 54 8.61 0.27 2.60
C LEU A 54 8.06 1.71 2.62
N GLY A 55 7.48 2.17 1.51
CA GLY A 55 6.88 3.50 1.41
C GLY A 55 5.74 3.72 2.40
N ARG A 56 4.86 2.72 2.54
CA ARG A 56 3.72 2.77 3.46
C ARG A 56 4.18 2.67 4.91
N THR A 57 5.20 1.88 5.21
CA THR A 57 5.82 1.86 6.55
C THR A 57 6.34 3.23 6.94
N MET A 58 7.03 3.94 6.03
CA MET A 58 7.52 5.30 6.30
C MET A 58 6.41 6.33 6.41
N LEU A 59 5.33 6.18 5.64
CA LEU A 59 4.11 6.96 5.84
C LEU A 59 3.58 6.76 7.27
N THR A 60 3.40 5.52 7.73
CA THR A 60 2.94 5.19 9.09
C THR A 60 3.83 5.81 10.18
N VAL A 61 5.16 5.85 9.96
CA VAL A 61 6.08 6.55 10.87
C VAL A 61 5.79 8.04 10.91
N ARG A 62 5.71 8.69 9.75
CA ARG A 62 5.63 10.17 9.66
C ARG A 62 4.28 10.74 10.04
N VAL A 63 3.20 9.98 9.86
CA VAL A 63 1.85 10.37 10.29
C VAL A 63 1.61 10.06 11.78
N GLY A 64 2.57 9.45 12.47
CA GLY A 64 2.48 9.22 13.93
C GLY A 64 1.61 8.04 14.35
N LEU A 65 1.36 7.07 13.46
CA LEU A 65 0.56 5.88 13.77
C LEU A 65 1.36 4.78 14.50
N VAL A 66 2.69 4.80 14.44
CA VAL A 66 3.52 3.76 15.09
C VAL A 66 3.29 3.66 16.61
N PRO A 67 3.25 4.76 17.39
CA PRO A 67 2.92 4.69 18.81
C PRO A 67 1.50 4.17 19.06
N VAL A 68 0.52 4.56 18.23
CA VAL A 68 -0.88 4.12 18.34
C VAL A 68 -0.97 2.60 18.17
N LEU A 69 -0.34 2.07 17.13
CA LEU A 69 -0.24 0.63 16.88
C LEU A 69 0.38 -0.11 18.06
N LYS A 70 1.51 0.39 18.57
CA LYS A 70 2.24 -0.24 19.67
C LYS A 70 1.42 -0.25 20.97
N ASN A 71 0.83 0.88 21.33
CA ASN A 71 0.07 1.03 22.59
C ASN A 71 -1.18 0.16 22.62
N ASN A 72 -1.81 -0.07 21.46
CA ASN A 72 -3.02 -0.87 21.35
C ASN A 72 -2.77 -2.33 20.95
N ASN A 73 -1.51 -2.73 20.74
CA ASN A 73 -1.14 -4.04 20.19
C ASN A 73 -1.85 -4.35 18.87
N TRP A 74 -1.93 -3.34 18.00
CA TRP A 74 -2.52 -3.48 16.67
C TRP A 74 -1.47 -3.76 15.61
N ALA A 75 -1.87 -4.45 14.56
CA ALA A 75 -1.10 -4.67 13.35
C ALA A 75 -1.81 -4.09 12.13
N VAL A 76 -1.09 -3.95 11.02
CA VAL A 76 -1.66 -3.54 9.73
C VAL A 76 -1.68 -4.74 8.81
N ALA A 77 -2.83 -5.00 8.19
CA ALA A 77 -2.99 -6.04 7.19
C ALA A 77 -3.44 -5.44 5.85
N VAL A 78 -3.05 -6.07 4.74
CA VAL A 78 -3.55 -5.74 3.40
C VAL A 78 -4.68 -6.71 3.10
N ALA A 79 -5.89 -6.19 2.89
CA ALA A 79 -7.09 -6.95 2.56
C ALA A 79 -7.35 -7.03 1.04
N GLY A 80 -6.70 -6.17 0.27
CA GLY A 80 -6.74 -6.22 -1.19
C GLY A 80 -5.80 -5.23 -1.82
N SER A 81 -5.41 -5.48 -3.06
CA SER A 81 -4.59 -4.55 -3.82
C SER A 81 -4.81 -4.73 -5.31
N THR A 82 -4.73 -3.63 -6.05
CA THR A 82 -4.64 -3.64 -7.51
C THR A 82 -3.47 -2.76 -7.93
N ILE A 83 -2.81 -3.11 -9.03
CA ILE A 83 -1.65 -2.38 -9.53
C ILE A 83 -1.71 -2.28 -11.05
N ARG A 84 -1.29 -1.12 -11.54
CA ARG A 84 -1.11 -0.83 -12.96
C ARG A 84 0.36 -0.57 -13.22
N TYR A 85 0.95 -1.33 -14.13
CA TYR A 85 2.30 -1.11 -14.65
C TYR A 85 2.22 -0.42 -16.02
N ARG A 86 2.99 0.65 -16.21
CA ARG A 86 2.98 1.47 -17.43
C ARG A 86 4.38 1.69 -18.03
N ARG A 87 5.42 1.75 -17.19
CA ARG A 87 6.81 1.89 -17.63
C ARG A 87 7.72 0.96 -16.83
N ARG A 88 8.77 0.50 -17.50
CA ARG A 88 9.83 -0.32 -16.94
C ARG A 88 10.81 0.55 -16.18
N ILE A 89 11.33 0.01 -15.08
CA ILE A 89 12.43 0.55 -14.28
C ILE A 89 13.60 -0.42 -14.44
N PHE A 90 14.74 0.07 -14.92
CA PHE A 90 15.91 -0.76 -15.19
C PHE A 90 16.93 -0.73 -14.05
N ALA A 91 17.93 -1.59 -14.15
CA ALA A 91 19.06 -1.63 -13.23
C ALA A 91 19.67 -0.23 -12.98
N PHE A 92 19.91 0.08 -11.72
CA PHE A 92 20.48 1.34 -11.22
C PHE A 92 19.66 2.61 -11.53
N GLU A 93 18.46 2.46 -12.09
CA GLU A 93 17.60 3.59 -12.39
C GLU A 93 17.08 4.20 -11.07
N PRO A 94 17.24 5.53 -10.86
CA PRO A 94 16.63 6.22 -9.75
C PRO A 94 15.15 6.44 -10.00
N PHE A 95 14.34 6.32 -8.94
CA PHE A 95 12.92 6.58 -8.99
C PHE A 95 12.42 7.25 -7.72
N GLU A 96 11.35 8.03 -7.88
CA GLU A 96 10.60 8.62 -6.77
C GLU A 96 9.41 7.72 -6.46
N MET A 97 9.14 7.49 -5.18
CA MET A 97 8.00 6.74 -4.71
C MET A 97 7.12 7.64 -3.85
N ARG A 98 5.83 7.69 -4.18
CA ARG A 98 4.81 8.46 -3.48
C ARG A 98 3.86 7.52 -2.76
N SER A 99 3.38 7.90 -1.59
CA SER A 99 2.41 7.12 -0.81
C SER A 99 1.53 8.06 0.01
N ARG A 100 0.21 7.88 -0.05
CA ARG A 100 -0.74 8.62 0.80
C ARG A 100 -2.00 7.80 1.05
N ALA A 101 -2.64 8.04 2.18
CA ALA A 101 -4.03 7.64 2.37
C ALA A 101 -4.93 8.54 1.52
N ILE A 102 -5.94 7.96 0.88
CA ILE A 102 -6.93 8.70 0.08
C ILE A 102 -8.32 8.72 0.72
N GLY A 103 -8.51 7.94 1.79
CA GLY A 103 -9.75 7.88 2.57
C GLY A 103 -9.91 6.52 3.23
N TRP A 104 -11.04 6.32 3.89
CA TRP A 104 -11.47 5.07 4.52
C TRP A 104 -12.99 4.94 4.46
N ASP A 105 -13.46 3.70 4.56
CA ASP A 105 -14.88 3.37 4.75
C ASP A 105 -15.11 2.88 6.20
N ASP A 106 -16.14 2.07 6.43
CA ASP A 106 -16.48 1.52 7.76
C ASP A 106 -15.47 0.47 8.28
N LYS A 107 -14.63 -0.09 7.40
CA LYS A 107 -13.73 -1.23 7.71
C LYS A 107 -12.30 -1.04 7.26
N PHE A 108 -12.06 -0.31 6.18
CA PHE A 108 -10.80 -0.28 5.47
C PHE A 108 -10.29 1.13 5.22
N PHE A 109 -8.98 1.28 5.29
CA PHE A 109 -8.24 2.43 4.80
C PHE A 109 -7.71 2.16 3.39
N TYR A 110 -7.84 3.16 2.53
CA TYR A 110 -7.38 3.12 1.15
C TYR A 110 -6.12 3.96 1.00
N ILE A 111 -5.08 3.33 0.46
CA ILE A 111 -3.78 3.96 0.25
C ILE A 111 -3.42 3.80 -1.21
N GLU A 112 -2.99 4.89 -1.84
CA GLU A 112 -2.39 4.82 -3.16
C GLU A 112 -0.89 4.99 -3.08
N GLN A 113 -0.19 4.26 -3.94
CA GLN A 113 1.26 4.31 -4.04
C GLN A 113 1.67 4.34 -5.50
N SER A 114 2.69 5.13 -5.84
CA SER A 114 3.17 5.22 -7.21
C SER A 114 4.68 5.34 -7.29
N ILE A 115 5.24 4.84 -8.40
CA ILE A 115 6.65 5.00 -8.76
C ILE A 115 6.73 5.93 -9.98
N TRP A 116 7.63 6.91 -9.90
CA TRP A 116 7.84 7.93 -10.91
C TRP A 116 9.30 7.94 -11.35
N LYS A 117 9.49 7.98 -12.67
CA LYS A 117 10.79 8.12 -13.32
C LYS A 117 11.25 9.58 -13.24
N LYS A 118 12.56 9.81 -13.39
CA LYS A 118 13.11 11.17 -13.41
C LYS A 118 12.56 12.07 -14.53
N ASN A 119 12.14 11.48 -15.64
CA ASN A 119 11.52 12.19 -16.76
C ASN A 119 10.05 12.57 -16.52
N GLY A 120 9.50 12.30 -15.32
CA GLY A 120 8.12 12.59 -14.97
C GLY A 120 7.12 11.52 -15.37
N GLU A 121 7.54 10.42 -16.01
CA GLU A 121 6.62 9.33 -16.33
C GLU A 121 6.27 8.51 -15.08
N CYS A 122 4.98 8.24 -14.88
CA CYS A 122 4.51 7.30 -13.87
C CYS A 122 4.75 5.87 -14.37
N ALA A 123 5.62 5.14 -13.67
CA ALA A 123 5.97 3.76 -14.01
C ALA A 123 4.95 2.76 -13.49
N SER A 124 4.48 2.94 -12.26
CA SER A 124 3.45 2.11 -11.67
C SER A 124 2.60 2.88 -10.68
N HIS A 125 1.35 2.46 -10.52
CA HIS A 125 0.40 2.99 -9.55
C HIS A 125 -0.41 1.84 -8.97
N ALA A 126 -0.48 1.78 -7.65
CA ALA A 126 -1.17 0.75 -6.89
C ALA A 126 -2.19 1.38 -5.95
N LEU A 127 -3.33 0.72 -5.82
CA LEU A 127 -4.31 0.93 -4.77
C LEU A 127 -4.21 -0.24 -3.79
N LEU A 128 -4.19 0.08 -2.50
CA LEU A 128 -4.21 -0.89 -1.42
C LEU A 128 -5.41 -0.61 -0.52
N ARG A 129 -6.16 -1.68 -0.23
CA ARG A 129 -7.18 -1.74 0.82
C ARG A 129 -6.54 -2.38 2.04
N THR A 130 -6.45 -1.63 3.13
CA THR A 130 -5.75 -2.02 4.35
C THR A 130 -6.67 -1.93 5.56
N CYS A 131 -6.42 -2.75 6.57
CA CYS A 131 -7.11 -2.65 7.84
C CYS A 131 -6.13 -2.74 9.01
N PHE A 132 -6.57 -2.24 10.14
CA PHE A 132 -5.91 -2.47 11.42
C PHE A 132 -6.52 -3.71 12.07
N THR A 133 -5.70 -4.53 12.71
CA THR A 133 -6.14 -5.76 13.37
C THR A 133 -5.68 -5.80 14.81
N SER A 134 -6.52 -6.34 15.67
CA SER A 134 -6.24 -6.65 17.07
C SER A 134 -6.42 -8.14 17.31
N LYS A 135 -6.20 -8.60 18.56
CA LYS A 135 -6.55 -9.98 18.96
C LYS A 135 -8.03 -10.31 18.80
N LYS A 136 -8.91 -9.32 18.70
CA LYS A 136 -10.36 -9.48 18.54
C LYS A 136 -10.82 -9.42 17.08
N GLY A 137 -9.92 -9.18 16.13
CA GLY A 137 -10.24 -9.03 14.70
C GLY A 137 -9.96 -7.63 14.17
N ILE A 138 -10.67 -7.24 13.10
CA ILE A 138 -10.50 -5.95 12.44
C ILE A 138 -10.94 -4.81 13.39
N VAL A 139 -10.13 -3.76 13.45
CA VAL A 139 -10.39 -2.53 14.21
C VAL A 139 -11.04 -1.51 13.27
N PRO A 140 -12.23 -0.98 13.58
CA PRO A 140 -12.90 0.02 12.75
C PRO A 140 -12.08 1.31 12.57
N PRO A 141 -12.11 1.96 11.39
CA PRO A 141 -11.40 3.22 11.15
C PRO A 141 -11.73 4.34 12.13
N THR A 142 -12.96 4.41 12.66
CA THR A 142 -13.36 5.38 13.69
C THR A 142 -12.65 5.16 15.02
N GLU A 143 -12.45 3.90 15.43
CA GLU A 143 -11.69 3.55 16.63
C GLU A 143 -10.20 3.89 16.46
N VAL A 144 -9.66 3.63 15.26
CA VAL A 144 -8.29 4.01 14.91
C VAL A 144 -8.11 5.52 14.95
N ALA A 145 -9.02 6.29 14.35
CA ALA A 145 -8.99 7.74 14.35
C ALA A 145 -9.06 8.32 15.77
N THR A 146 -9.90 7.76 16.63
CA THR A 146 -10.00 8.14 18.05
C THR A 146 -8.68 7.86 18.79
N ALA A 147 -8.12 6.66 18.66
CA ALA A 147 -6.86 6.30 19.30
C ALA A 147 -5.65 7.10 18.77
N TRP A 148 -5.77 7.62 17.54
CA TRP A 148 -4.78 8.48 16.89
C TRP A 148 -4.95 9.98 17.23
N GLY A 149 -5.96 10.35 18.01
CA GLY A 149 -6.24 11.75 18.33
C GLY A 149 -6.77 12.56 17.14
N GLN A 150 -7.44 11.87 16.21
CA GLN A 150 -8.01 12.41 14.97
C GLN A 150 -9.53 12.10 14.89
N ALA A 151 -10.23 12.06 16.03
CA ALA A 151 -11.64 11.67 16.10
C ALA A 151 -12.56 12.55 15.23
N ASP A 152 -12.23 13.83 15.08
CA ASP A 152 -12.99 14.78 14.28
C ASP A 152 -12.69 14.69 12.77
N LEU A 153 -11.62 13.97 12.39
CA LEU A 153 -11.22 13.84 11.01
C LEU A 153 -12.23 12.97 10.24
N GLN A 154 -12.88 13.58 9.26
CA GLN A 154 -13.77 12.88 8.35
C GLN A 154 -12.97 12.29 7.18
N SER A 155 -13.34 11.08 6.74
CA SER A 155 -12.80 10.55 5.50
C SER A 155 -13.24 11.44 4.34
N PRO A 156 -12.32 11.80 3.42
CA PRO A 156 -12.72 12.27 2.11
C PRO A 156 -13.60 11.23 1.41
N ALA A 157 -14.46 11.70 0.51
CA ALA A 157 -15.15 10.81 -0.42
C ALA A 157 -14.12 10.05 -1.27
N LEU A 158 -14.22 8.72 -1.29
CA LEU A 158 -13.35 7.90 -2.14
C LEU A 158 -13.64 8.19 -3.62
N PRO A 159 -12.61 8.31 -4.47
CA PRO A 159 -12.80 8.50 -5.91
C PRO A 159 -13.62 7.37 -6.56
N ASP A 160 -14.37 7.69 -7.61
CA ASP A 160 -15.25 6.73 -8.31
C ASP A 160 -14.54 5.45 -8.75
N TRP A 161 -13.28 5.57 -9.21
CA TRP A 161 -12.50 4.41 -9.65
C TRP A 161 -12.12 3.46 -8.49
N VAL A 162 -12.02 3.98 -7.26
CA VAL A 162 -11.80 3.17 -6.05
C VAL A 162 -13.09 2.43 -5.70
N GLN A 163 -14.23 3.13 -5.73
CA GLN A 163 -15.54 2.52 -5.48
C GLN A 163 -15.85 1.42 -6.50
N ALA A 164 -15.63 1.68 -7.79
CA ALA A 164 -15.80 0.67 -8.84
C ALA A 164 -14.88 -0.55 -8.65
N TRP A 165 -13.69 -0.36 -8.07
CA TRP A 165 -12.82 -1.47 -7.70
C TRP A 165 -13.40 -2.24 -6.50
N CYS A 166 -13.89 -1.57 -5.46
CA CYS A 166 -14.56 -2.21 -4.33
C CYS A 166 -15.77 -3.05 -4.78
N ASP A 167 -16.64 -2.48 -5.62
CA ASP A 167 -17.81 -3.18 -6.18
C ASP A 167 -17.42 -4.44 -6.98
N ALA A 168 -16.30 -4.36 -7.71
CA ALA A 168 -15.76 -5.50 -8.45
C ALA A 168 -15.16 -6.57 -7.52
N GLU A 169 -14.50 -6.16 -6.43
CA GLU A 169 -13.97 -7.07 -5.43
C GLU A 169 -15.10 -7.79 -4.66
N ASP A 170 -16.18 -7.10 -4.33
CA ASP A 170 -17.33 -7.69 -3.61
C ASP A 170 -18.08 -8.73 -4.45
N LYS A 171 -18.00 -8.61 -5.79
CA LYS A 171 -18.53 -9.61 -6.73
C LYS A 171 -17.58 -10.79 -6.95
N ARG A 172 -16.33 -10.73 -6.48
CA ARG A 172 -15.38 -11.82 -6.67
C ARG A 172 -15.71 -12.98 -5.71
N PRO A 173 -15.92 -14.20 -6.23
CA PRO A 173 -16.20 -15.34 -5.36
C PRO A 173 -15.00 -15.67 -4.46
N TRP A 174 -15.30 -16.09 -3.23
CA TRP A 174 -14.29 -16.59 -2.29
C TRP A 174 -14.81 -17.84 -1.55
N PRO A 175 -14.06 -18.97 -1.58
CA PRO A 175 -12.82 -19.18 -2.31
C PRO A 175 -13.04 -19.18 -3.84
N PRO A 176 -12.10 -18.63 -4.64
CA PRO A 176 -12.22 -18.60 -6.10
C PRO A 176 -11.91 -19.97 -6.72
N MET A 177 -12.20 -20.13 -8.02
CA MET A 177 -11.81 -21.30 -8.83
C MET A 177 -12.26 -22.65 -8.23
N GLN A 178 -13.51 -22.72 -7.76
CA GLN A 178 -14.08 -23.97 -7.23
C GLN A 178 -14.62 -24.88 -8.35
N ASP A 179 -14.56 -24.43 -9.61
CA ASP A 179 -14.91 -25.23 -10.78
C ASP A 179 -13.93 -26.40 -10.96
N THR A 180 -14.45 -27.59 -11.30
CA THR A 180 -13.64 -28.74 -11.66
C THR A 180 -13.38 -28.77 -13.17
N PRO A 181 -12.34 -29.47 -13.65
CA PRO A 181 -12.14 -29.67 -15.10
C PRO A 181 -13.39 -30.21 -15.82
N GLU A 182 -14.21 -31.01 -15.13
CA GLU A 182 -15.46 -31.59 -15.64
C GLU A 182 -16.59 -30.56 -15.76
N THR A 183 -16.69 -29.59 -14.83
CA THR A 183 -17.69 -28.51 -14.93
C THR A 183 -17.30 -27.50 -16.01
N LEU A 184 -16.00 -27.24 -16.20
CA LEU A 184 -15.49 -26.39 -17.28
C LEU A 184 -15.75 -26.99 -18.67
N ALA A 185 -15.57 -28.30 -18.84
CA ALA A 185 -15.80 -28.99 -20.11
C ALA A 185 -17.28 -29.03 -20.55
N ARG A 186 -18.21 -28.83 -19.62
CA ARG A 186 -19.67 -28.78 -19.90
C ARG A 186 -20.18 -27.36 -20.19
N ALA A 187 -19.37 -26.35 -19.94
CA ALA A 187 -19.73 -24.93 -20.09
C ALA A 187 -19.22 -24.29 -21.39
N GLY A 188 -18.41 -25.02 -22.18
CA GLY A 188 -17.94 -24.62 -23.51
C GLY A 188 -18.63 -25.40 -24.62
#